data_AF-A0A1F2QCY8-F1
#
_entry.id   AF-A0A1F2QCY8-F1
#
_cell.length_a   1.000
_cell.length_b   1.000
_cell.length_c   1.000
_cell.angle_alpha   90.00
_cell.angle_beta   90.00
_cell.angle_gamma   90.00
#
_symmetry.space_group_name_H-M   'P 1'
#
loop_
_entity.id
_entity.type
_entity.pdbx_description
1 polymer ?
#
loop_
_entity_poly.entity_id
_entity_poly.type
_entity_poly.pdbx_seq_one_letter_code
_entity_poly.pdbx_strand_id
1 'polypeptide(L)'
;MPPDASRVAALELEARLAKKPFVYLVLDPQRRVLEVKARGAVLDTVQLKGIEVISQQPLLTRRAPNRPPIPAVWTLSVGPGDTDREVIAPTELRPAPKEGEEEVEPTPAAAPSGPMPTPTQVHVPPPSYRSRLANGWDLWITDRLPPQSALGTFTAAVRDGWQRLRGLGEDHPPAVTLAMADEDARRVHHLMRTGTAILVASEL
;
A
#
# COMPACT_ATOMS: atom_id res chain seq x y z
N MET A 1 8.47 12.13 34.92
CA MET A 1 8.54 10.69 34.59
C MET A 1 9.48 10.52 33.41
N PRO A 2 10.35 9.50 33.39
CA PRO A 2 11.19 9.24 32.24
C PRO A 2 10.33 8.89 31.01
N PRO A 3 10.76 9.25 29.78
CA PRO A 3 10.06 8.83 28.58
C PRO A 3 10.05 7.31 28.47
N ASP A 4 8.93 6.74 28.03
CA ASP A 4 8.82 5.31 27.78
C ASP A 4 9.87 4.88 26.73
N ALA A 5 10.58 3.78 26.98
CA ALA A 5 11.63 3.28 26.11
C ALA A 5 11.11 2.95 24.70
N SER A 6 9.84 2.53 24.60
CA SER A 6 9.14 2.28 23.34
C SER A 6 9.05 3.55 22.48
N ARG A 7 8.75 4.69 23.11
CA ARG A 7 8.61 6.00 22.46
C ARG A 7 9.95 6.55 22.00
N VAL A 8 11.00 6.40 22.82
CA VAL A 8 12.36 6.80 22.42
C VAL A 8 12.81 6.00 21.20
N ALA A 9 12.61 4.69 21.19
CA ALA A 9 12.93 3.84 20.04
C ALA A 9 12.12 4.23 18.78
N ALA A 10 10.84 4.60 18.94
CA ALA A 10 10.00 5.04 17.83
C ALA A 10 10.54 6.34 17.20
N LEU A 11 10.92 7.32 18.03
CA LEU A 11 11.50 8.59 17.59
C LEU A 11 12.85 8.40 16.90
N GLU A 12 13.69 7.49 17.38
CA GLU A 12 14.96 7.16 16.73
C GLU A 12 14.74 6.53 15.35
N LEU A 13 13.77 5.62 15.23
CA LEU A 13 13.40 5.01 13.95
C LEU A 13 12.81 6.05 12.99
N GLU A 14 11.95 6.94 13.46
CA GLU A 14 11.42 8.04 12.66
C GLU A 14 12.54 8.97 12.20
N ALA A 15 13.45 9.38 13.08
CA ALA A 15 14.58 10.24 12.74
C ALA A 15 15.47 9.61 11.65
N ARG A 16 15.63 8.27 11.64
CA ARG A 16 16.34 7.56 10.56
C ARG A 16 15.60 7.61 9.23
N LEU A 17 14.27 7.55 9.23
CA LEU A 17 13.45 7.66 8.03
C LEU A 17 13.40 9.11 7.52
N ALA A 18 13.23 10.07 8.41
CA ALA A 18 13.16 11.50 8.10
C ALA A 18 14.46 12.06 7.48
N LYS A 19 15.61 11.42 7.72
CA LYS A 19 16.88 11.76 7.05
C LYS A 19 16.86 11.48 5.54
N LYS A 20 15.96 10.62 5.06
CA LYS A 20 15.85 10.28 3.64
C LYS A 20 14.84 11.19 2.94
N PRO A 21 15.03 11.51 1.65
CA PRO A 21 14.12 12.36 0.90
C PRO A 21 12.83 11.65 0.44
N PHE A 22 12.57 10.43 0.92
CA PHE A 22 11.44 9.61 0.48
C PHE A 22 10.22 9.80 1.37
N VAL A 23 9.04 9.55 0.79
CA VAL A 23 7.79 9.43 1.53
C VAL A 23 7.81 8.13 2.33
N TYR A 24 7.38 8.19 3.58
CA TYR A 24 7.17 7.05 4.45
C TYR A 24 5.83 7.19 5.17
N LEU A 25 5.32 6.07 5.68
CA LEU A 25 4.04 6.01 6.36
C LEU A 25 4.28 5.76 7.84
N VAL A 26 3.46 6.36 8.69
CA VAL A 26 3.49 6.16 10.14
C VAL A 26 2.12 5.66 10.57
N LEU A 27 2.06 4.41 11.00
CA LEU A 27 0.87 3.77 11.53
C LEU A 27 0.89 3.90 13.05
N ASP A 28 -0.06 4.68 13.58
CA ASP A 28 -0.37 4.74 15.00
C ASP A 28 -1.56 3.83 15.30
N PRO A 29 -1.33 2.64 15.93
CA PRO A 29 -2.40 1.71 16.23
C PRO A 29 -3.31 2.17 17.36
N GLN A 30 -2.85 3.05 18.26
CA GLN A 30 -3.66 3.56 19.37
C GLN A 30 -4.62 4.64 18.88
N ARG A 31 -4.11 5.58 18.08
CA ARG A 31 -4.92 6.66 17.49
C ARG A 31 -5.73 6.19 16.28
N ARG A 32 -5.39 5.01 15.73
CA ARG A 32 -5.95 4.46 14.50
C ARG A 32 -5.75 5.41 13.33
N VAL A 33 -4.54 5.93 13.19
CA VAL A 33 -4.20 6.90 12.17
C VAL A 33 -3.04 6.38 11.35
N LEU A 34 -3.10 6.60 10.03
CA LEU A 34 -1.98 6.42 9.12
C LEU A 34 -1.55 7.80 8.62
N GLU A 35 -0.41 8.28 9.10
CA GLU A 35 0.17 9.55 8.67
C GLU A 35 1.10 9.31 7.47
N VAL A 36 0.94 10.10 6.43
CA VAL A 36 1.87 10.16 5.31
C VAL A 36 2.90 11.23 5.62
N LYS A 37 4.17 10.86 5.73
CA LYS A 37 5.24 11.79 6.08
C LYS A 37 6.34 11.84 5.02
N ALA A 38 7.00 12.99 4.93
CA ALA A 38 8.25 13.13 4.23
C ALA A 38 9.17 14.06 5.04
N ARG A 39 10.43 13.64 5.24
CA ARG A 39 11.42 14.41 6.02
C ARG A 39 10.93 14.86 7.41
N GLY A 40 10.09 14.04 8.07
CA GLY A 40 9.52 14.36 9.39
C GLY A 40 8.26 15.23 9.35
N ALA A 41 7.92 15.83 8.21
CA ALA A 41 6.70 16.62 8.05
C ALA A 41 5.51 15.73 7.69
N VAL A 42 4.35 15.97 8.31
CA VAL A 42 3.08 15.30 7.97
C VAL A 42 2.50 15.97 6.71
N LEU A 43 2.32 15.17 5.66
CA LEU A 43 1.75 15.59 4.38
C LEU A 43 0.24 15.30 4.32
N ASP A 44 -0.17 14.15 4.85
CA ASP A 44 -1.56 13.71 4.89
C ASP A 44 -1.80 12.84 6.13
N THR A 45 -3.05 12.72 6.55
CA THR A 45 -3.49 11.93 7.71
C THR A 45 -4.75 11.17 7.35
N VAL A 46 -4.65 9.84 7.34
CA VAL A 46 -5.76 8.94 7.03
C VAL A 46 -6.30 8.33 8.31
N GLN A 47 -7.60 8.49 8.55
CA GLN A 47 -8.27 7.87 9.68
C GLN A 47 -8.61 6.41 9.37
N LEU A 48 -8.21 5.50 10.24
CA LEU A 48 -8.50 4.08 10.11
C LEU A 48 -9.78 3.75 10.88
N LYS A 49 -10.68 3.02 10.24
CA LYS A 49 -11.85 2.41 10.88
C LYS A 49 -11.42 1.30 11.84
N GLY A 50 -10.33 0.59 11.51
CA GLY A 50 -9.73 -0.40 12.40
C GLY A 50 -8.46 -1.04 11.83
N ILE A 51 -7.75 -1.74 12.69
CA ILE A 51 -6.47 -2.40 12.39
C ILE A 51 -6.55 -3.81 12.99
N GLU A 52 -6.33 -4.84 12.18
CA GLU A 52 -6.41 -6.22 12.65
C GLU A 52 -5.29 -7.09 12.10
N VAL A 53 -4.83 -8.05 12.91
CA VAL A 53 -3.86 -9.05 12.48
C VAL A 53 -4.59 -10.35 12.21
N ILE A 54 -4.62 -10.76 10.95
CA ILE A 54 -5.13 -12.06 10.53
C ILE A 54 -3.96 -13.04 10.42
N SER A 55 -4.13 -14.22 10.99
CA SER A 55 -3.35 -15.38 10.58
C SER A 55 -4.27 -16.57 10.39
N GLN A 56 -4.32 -17.10 9.17
CA GLN A 56 -5.00 -18.36 8.93
C GLN A 56 -4.04 -19.48 9.33
N GLN A 57 -4.32 -20.14 10.45
CA GLN A 57 -3.53 -21.28 10.92
C GLN A 57 -4.26 -22.59 10.62
N PRO A 58 -3.55 -23.64 10.18
CA PRO A 58 -4.13 -24.97 10.11
C PRO A 58 -4.65 -25.38 11.49
N LEU A 59 -5.81 -26.05 11.54
CA LEU A 59 -6.45 -26.50 12.78
C LEU A 59 -5.50 -27.34 13.68
N LEU A 60 -4.50 -27.99 13.09
CA LEU A 60 -3.53 -28.86 13.74
C LEU A 60 -2.27 -28.14 14.24
N THR A 61 -2.03 -26.90 13.82
CA THR A 61 -0.84 -26.12 14.18
C THR A 61 -1.26 -24.77 14.76
N ARG A 62 -1.70 -24.78 16.02
CA ARG A 62 -1.94 -23.54 16.78
C ARG A 62 -0.60 -22.93 17.18
N ARG A 63 -0.03 -22.08 16.31
CA ARG A 63 1.16 -21.31 16.67
C ARG A 63 0.86 -19.93 17.25
N ALA A 64 -0.34 -19.36 17.20
CA ALA A 64 -0.54 -17.91 17.45
C ALA A 64 0.34 -17.02 16.52
N PRO A 65 -0.24 -16.02 15.86
CA PRO A 65 0.56 -15.09 15.06
C PRO A 65 1.53 -14.37 15.98
N ASN A 66 2.83 -14.47 15.70
CA ASN A 66 3.83 -13.67 16.40
C ASN A 66 3.57 -12.20 16.03
N ARG A 67 2.92 -11.42 16.91
CA ARG A 67 2.69 -10.00 16.64
C ARG A 67 4.06 -9.32 16.50
N PRO A 68 4.31 -8.58 15.41
CA PRO A 68 5.58 -7.88 15.26
C PRO A 68 5.79 -6.94 16.45
N PRO A 69 7.02 -6.85 16.98
CA PRO A 69 7.33 -5.93 18.07
C PRO A 69 7.03 -4.49 17.62
N ILE A 70 6.47 -3.68 18.52
CA ILE A 70 6.24 -2.25 18.32
C ILE A 70 7.22 -1.51 19.25
N PRO A 71 7.98 -0.50 18.78
CA PRO A 71 7.97 0.04 17.42
C PRO A 71 8.73 -0.83 16.40
N ALA A 72 8.28 -0.83 15.14
CA ALA A 72 8.95 -1.52 14.03
C ALA A 72 8.81 -0.77 12.71
N VAL A 73 9.76 -0.99 11.80
CA VAL A 73 9.69 -0.53 10.42
C VAL A 73 9.41 -1.73 9.52
N TRP A 74 8.30 -1.66 8.78
CA TRP A 74 7.97 -2.62 7.73
C TRP A 74 8.26 -2.00 6.37
N THR A 75 8.85 -2.77 5.46
CA THR A 75 9.15 -2.31 4.10
C THR A 75 8.28 -3.08 3.12
N LEU A 76 7.64 -2.39 2.18
CA LEU A 76 6.92 -3.06 1.10
C LEU A 76 7.90 -3.72 0.14
N SER A 77 7.72 -5.02 -0.08
CA SER A 77 8.47 -5.80 -1.07
C SER A 77 7.82 -5.76 -2.45
N VAL A 78 6.49 -5.69 -2.50
CA VAL A 78 5.71 -5.54 -3.74
C VAL A 78 4.58 -4.57 -3.44
N GLY A 79 4.61 -3.41 -4.11
CA GLY A 79 3.61 -2.37 -3.97
C GLY A 79 2.59 -2.41 -5.11
N PRO A 80 1.29 -2.26 -4.84
CA PRO A 80 0.26 -2.17 -5.88
C PRO A 80 0.39 -0.89 -6.71
N GLY A 81 1.06 0.14 -6.19
CA GLY A 81 1.37 1.35 -6.96
C GLY A 81 2.42 1.14 -8.06
N ASP A 82 3.10 -0.01 -8.09
CA ASP A 82 4.12 -0.32 -9.10
C ASP A 82 3.51 -0.85 -10.41
N THR A 83 2.33 -1.48 -10.36
CA THR A 83 1.66 -2.06 -11.54
C THR A 83 0.88 -1.04 -12.38
N ASP A 84 0.44 0.06 -11.78
CA ASP A 84 -0.48 1.02 -12.44
C ASP A 84 0.20 2.05 -13.35
N ARG A 85 1.54 2.00 -13.48
CA ARG A 85 2.30 2.87 -14.38
C ARG A 85 2.97 2.04 -15.46
N GLU A 86 2.17 1.54 -16.41
CA GLU A 86 2.72 1.18 -17.71
C GLU A 86 3.17 2.46 -18.42
N VAL A 87 4.48 2.70 -18.41
CA VAL A 87 5.08 3.72 -19.29
C VAL A 87 5.13 3.11 -20.69
N ILE A 88 4.07 3.30 -21.46
CA ILE A 88 4.10 2.99 -22.90
C ILE A 88 4.94 4.08 -23.56
N ALA A 89 6.23 3.83 -23.71
CA ALA A 89 7.09 4.69 -24.51
C ALA A 89 6.52 4.74 -25.94
N PRO A 90 6.33 5.93 -26.54
CA PRO A 90 5.93 6.03 -27.94
C PRO A 90 6.93 5.24 -28.79
N THR A 91 6.42 4.37 -29.69
CA THR A 91 7.26 3.55 -30.58
C THR A 91 8.16 4.39 -31.48
N GLU A 92 7.79 5.64 -31.71
CA GLU A 92 8.56 6.62 -32.48
C GLU A 92 8.80 7.87 -31.63
N LEU A 93 10.07 8.14 -31.32
CA LEU A 93 10.50 9.39 -30.71
C LEU A 93 10.57 10.46 -31.80
N ARG A 94 9.76 11.53 -31.70
CA ARG A 94 9.93 12.69 -32.57
C ARG A 94 11.28 13.35 -32.25
N PRO A 95 12.15 13.58 -33.24
CA PRO A 95 13.40 14.29 -33.00
C PRO A 95 13.11 15.70 -32.49
N ALA A 96 13.85 16.13 -31.47
CA ALA A 96 13.74 17.48 -30.97
C ALA A 96 14.04 18.48 -32.11
N PRO A 97 13.25 19.56 -32.24
CA PRO A 97 13.55 20.60 -33.22
C PRO A 97 14.95 21.14 -32.93
N LYS A 98 15.76 21.28 -33.98
CA LYS A 98 17.10 21.88 -33.85
C LYS A 98 16.93 23.36 -33.53
N GLU A 99 17.66 23.86 -32.53
CA GLU A 99 17.69 25.28 -32.19
C GLU A 99 18.03 26.09 -33.46
N GLY A 100 17.06 26.88 -33.95
CA GLY A 100 17.27 27.80 -35.08
C GLY A 100 16.15 27.90 -36.12
N GLU A 101 15.10 27.09 -36.07
CA GLU A 101 13.93 27.28 -36.95
C GLU A 101 12.88 28.14 -36.25
N GLU A 102 12.86 29.44 -36.62
CA GLU A 102 11.79 30.38 -36.25
C GLU A 102 10.41 29.79 -36.59
N GLU A 103 9.50 29.83 -35.61
CA GLU A 103 8.08 29.49 -35.75
C GLU A 103 7.46 30.33 -36.88
N VAL A 104 7.35 29.75 -38.08
CA VAL A 104 6.32 30.17 -39.03
C VAL A 104 5.02 29.57 -38.52
N GLU A 105 4.14 30.40 -37.94
CA GLU A 105 2.76 30.00 -37.64
C GLU A 105 2.15 29.34 -38.90
N PRO A 106 1.82 28.04 -38.88
CA PRO A 106 1.10 27.47 -39.99
C PRO A 106 -0.34 27.96 -39.92
N THR A 107 -0.77 28.62 -41.00
CA THR A 107 -2.20 28.78 -41.34
C THR A 107 -2.91 27.43 -41.09
N PRO A 108 -4.09 27.38 -40.43
CA PRO A 108 -4.69 26.12 -40.02
C PRO A 108 -5.06 25.29 -41.25
N ALA A 109 -4.19 24.35 -41.61
CA ALA A 109 -4.47 23.35 -42.62
C ALA A 109 -5.55 22.41 -42.06
N ALA A 110 -6.52 22.08 -42.91
CA ALA A 110 -7.66 21.23 -42.58
C ALA A 110 -7.23 19.96 -41.83
N ALA A 111 -7.93 19.66 -40.74
CA ALA A 111 -7.62 18.56 -39.84
C ALA A 111 -7.49 17.23 -40.61
N PRO A 112 -6.38 16.49 -40.46
CA PRO A 112 -6.29 15.16 -41.01
C PRO A 112 -7.33 14.27 -40.32
N SER A 113 -8.20 13.63 -41.12
CA SER A 113 -9.14 12.61 -40.70
C SER A 113 -8.39 11.32 -40.32
N GLY A 114 -7.64 11.36 -39.21
CA GLY A 114 -7.09 10.20 -38.55
C GLY A 114 -8.14 9.53 -37.66
N PRO A 115 -7.96 8.24 -37.29
CA PRO A 115 -8.84 7.59 -36.34
C PRO A 115 -8.87 8.39 -35.03
N MET A 116 -10.08 8.65 -34.54
CA MET A 116 -10.32 9.36 -33.27
C MET A 116 -9.46 8.71 -32.18
N PRO A 117 -8.64 9.47 -31.42
CA PRO A 117 -7.83 8.89 -30.36
C PRO A 117 -8.76 8.18 -29.38
N THR A 118 -8.58 6.87 -29.25
CA THR A 118 -9.31 6.08 -28.25
C THR A 118 -9.03 6.69 -26.88
N PRO A 119 -10.05 7.12 -26.13
CA PRO A 119 -9.84 7.69 -24.80
C PRO A 119 -9.13 6.63 -23.95
N THR A 120 -7.94 6.97 -23.46
CA THR A 120 -7.19 6.12 -22.52
C THR A 120 -8.11 5.84 -21.34
N GLN A 121 -8.46 4.57 -21.11
CA GLN A 121 -9.24 4.18 -19.95
C GLN A 121 -8.44 4.57 -18.70
N VAL A 122 -8.98 5.49 -17.92
CA VAL A 122 -8.40 5.86 -16.63
C VAL A 122 -8.60 4.65 -15.71
N HIS A 123 -7.55 3.86 -15.49
CA HIS A 123 -7.59 2.79 -14.51
C HIS A 123 -7.78 3.40 -13.12
N VAL A 124 -8.98 3.26 -12.57
CA VAL A 124 -9.28 3.67 -11.21
C VAL A 124 -8.71 2.61 -10.26
N PRO A 125 -7.86 2.97 -9.29
CA PRO A 125 -7.28 2.00 -8.37
C PRO A 125 -8.38 1.27 -7.58
N PRO A 126 -8.20 -0.04 -7.31
CA PRO A 126 -9.15 -0.78 -6.52
C PRO A 126 -9.18 -0.24 -5.07
N PRO A 127 -10.36 -0.17 -4.43
CA PRO A 127 -10.49 0.28 -3.04
C PRO A 127 -9.95 -0.75 -2.02
N SER A 128 -9.70 -1.98 -2.46
CA SER A 128 -9.12 -3.04 -1.64
C SER A 128 -7.99 -3.73 -2.37
N TYR A 129 -6.85 -3.88 -1.70
CA TYR A 129 -5.65 -4.46 -2.30
C TYR A 129 -4.74 -5.04 -1.23
N ARG A 130 -3.83 -5.92 -1.65
CA ARG A 130 -2.90 -6.63 -0.79
C ARG A 130 -1.47 -6.35 -1.26
N SER A 131 -0.62 -5.96 -0.33
CA SER A 131 0.78 -5.63 -0.59
C SER A 131 1.67 -6.54 0.24
N ARG A 132 2.76 -7.06 -0.33
CA ARG A 132 3.66 -7.95 0.41
C ARG A 132 4.72 -7.15 1.15
N LEU A 133 4.94 -7.47 2.42
CA LEU A 133 5.99 -6.89 3.25
C LEU A 133 7.26 -7.74 3.20
N ALA A 134 8.42 -7.11 3.39
CA ALA A 134 9.73 -7.75 3.34
C ALA A 134 9.92 -8.81 4.44
N ASN A 135 9.15 -8.75 5.53
CA ASN A 135 9.14 -9.75 6.60
C ASN A 135 8.27 -10.98 6.28
N GLY A 136 7.74 -11.08 5.05
CA GLY A 136 6.88 -12.19 4.60
C GLY A 136 5.42 -12.09 5.05
N TRP A 137 5.04 -11.00 5.72
CA TRP A 137 3.64 -10.69 6.01
C TRP A 137 3.02 -9.95 4.84
N ASP A 138 1.69 -9.91 4.82
CA ASP A 138 0.97 -9.06 3.90
C ASP A 138 0.29 -7.89 4.60
N LEU A 139 0.18 -6.78 3.90
CA LEU A 139 -0.62 -5.63 4.28
C LEU A 139 -1.87 -5.64 3.42
N TRP A 140 -3.03 -5.80 4.05
CA TRP A 140 -4.33 -5.79 3.38
C TRP A 140 -5.04 -4.47 3.67
N ILE A 141 -5.34 -3.71 2.62
CA ILE A 141 -6.15 -2.49 2.69
C ILE A 141 -7.55 -2.83 2.20
N THR A 142 -8.56 -2.45 2.98
CA THR A 142 -9.96 -2.80 2.75
C THR A 142 -10.91 -1.76 3.37
N ASP A 143 -12.19 -1.82 3.02
CA ASP A 143 -13.26 -0.98 3.55
C ASP A 143 -13.81 -1.51 4.90
N ARG A 144 -13.66 -2.82 5.14
CA ARG A 144 -14.23 -3.56 6.27
C ARG A 144 -13.22 -4.52 6.88
N LEU A 145 -13.25 -4.60 8.20
CA LEU A 145 -12.46 -5.61 8.89
C LEU A 145 -12.98 -7.02 8.62
N PRO A 146 -12.10 -8.03 8.61
CA PRO A 146 -12.49 -9.42 8.47
C PRO A 146 -13.37 -9.86 9.63
N PRO A 147 -14.28 -10.83 9.43
CA PRO A 147 -15.12 -11.34 10.50
C PRO A 147 -14.27 -11.94 11.62
N GLN A 148 -14.43 -11.44 12.85
CA GLN A 148 -13.71 -11.93 14.03
C GLN A 148 -14.49 -12.93 14.86
N SER A 149 -15.77 -13.17 14.53
CA SER A 149 -16.58 -14.11 15.29
C SER A 149 -15.96 -15.51 15.25
N ALA A 150 -15.91 -16.20 16.39
CA ALA A 150 -15.34 -17.56 16.47
C ALA A 150 -16.00 -18.52 15.46
N LEU A 151 -17.30 -18.36 15.21
CA LEU A 151 -18.06 -19.07 14.17
C LEU A 151 -17.61 -18.70 12.74
N GLY A 152 -17.36 -17.41 12.47
CA GLY A 152 -16.86 -16.93 11.19
C GLY A 152 -15.44 -17.42 10.90
N THR A 153 -14.55 -17.38 11.89
CA THR A 153 -13.18 -17.89 11.77
C THR A 153 -13.16 -19.40 11.57
N PHE A 154 -14.03 -20.14 12.28
CA PHE A 154 -14.15 -21.59 12.14
C PHE A 154 -14.66 -22.00 10.76
N THR A 155 -15.75 -21.39 10.27
CA THR A 155 -16.31 -21.70 8.95
C THR A 155 -15.33 -21.33 7.82
N ALA A 156 -14.61 -20.21 7.95
CA ALA A 156 -13.54 -19.83 7.03
C ALA A 156 -12.40 -20.85 7.02
N ALA A 157 -11.94 -21.29 8.20
CA ALA A 157 -10.88 -22.29 8.34
C ALA A 157 -11.28 -23.67 7.80
N VAL A 158 -12.53 -24.09 8.01
CA VAL A 158 -13.06 -25.34 7.47
C VAL A 158 -13.14 -25.28 5.95
N ARG A 159 -13.69 -24.20 5.39
CA ARG A 159 -13.77 -24.00 3.94
C ARG A 159 -12.38 -24.01 3.29
N ASP A 160 -11.41 -23.33 3.89
CA ASP A 160 -10.02 -23.29 3.41
C ASP A 160 -9.36 -24.68 3.50
N GLY A 161 -9.57 -25.41 4.61
CA GLY A 161 -9.13 -26.80 4.74
C GLY A 161 -9.69 -27.72 3.64
N TRP A 162 -10.96 -27.55 3.29
CA TRP A 162 -11.60 -28.26 2.18
C TRP A 162 -11.04 -27.86 0.81
N GLN A 163 -10.71 -26.59 0.60
CA GLN A 163 -10.08 -26.11 -0.64
C GLN A 163 -8.64 -26.63 -0.79
N ARG A 164 -7.87 -26.65 0.30
CA ARG A 164 -6.52 -27.26 0.34
C ARG A 164 -6.55 -28.74 0.00
N LEU A 165 -7.51 -29.50 0.53
CA LEU A 165 -7.67 -30.92 0.18
C LEU A 165 -7.99 -31.13 -1.31
N ARG A 166 -8.57 -30.13 -1.99
CA ARG A 166 -8.82 -30.13 -3.43
C ARG A 166 -7.65 -29.59 -4.26
N GLY A 167 -6.51 -29.28 -3.63
CA GLY A 167 -5.35 -28.70 -4.30
C GLY A 167 -5.53 -27.23 -4.70
N LEU A 168 -6.57 -26.55 -4.21
CA LEU A 168 -6.92 -25.15 -4.50
C LEU A 168 -6.54 -24.20 -3.37
N GLY A 169 -5.80 -24.67 -2.37
CA GLY A 169 -5.44 -23.85 -1.23
C GLY A 169 -4.27 -22.93 -1.54
N GLU A 170 -4.49 -21.63 -1.48
CA GLU A 170 -3.40 -20.65 -1.48
C GLU A 170 -2.75 -20.62 -0.08
N ASP A 171 -1.42 -20.51 -0.05
CA ASP A 171 -0.73 -20.20 1.20
C ASP A 171 -1.10 -18.77 1.59
N HIS A 172 -1.84 -18.64 2.69
CA HIS A 172 -2.23 -17.35 3.26
C HIS A 172 -1.20 -16.94 4.31
N PRO A 173 -0.17 -16.14 3.98
CA PRO A 173 0.74 -15.60 4.98
C PRO A 173 -0.03 -14.71 5.97
N PRO A 174 0.51 -14.51 7.19
CA PRO A 174 -0.08 -13.58 8.15
C PRO A 174 -0.21 -12.19 7.53
N ALA A 175 -1.36 -11.54 7.77
CA ALA A 175 -1.68 -10.27 7.17
C ALA A 175 -2.11 -9.24 8.23
N VAL A 176 -1.62 -8.00 8.12
CA VAL A 176 -2.16 -6.85 8.83
C VAL A 176 -3.20 -6.20 7.95
N THR A 177 -4.42 -6.08 8.44
CA THR A 177 -5.55 -5.49 7.74
C THR A 177 -5.79 -4.09 8.26
N LEU A 178 -5.79 -3.11 7.35
CA LEU A 178 -6.14 -1.72 7.62
C LEU A 178 -7.50 -1.45 6.97
N ALA A 179 -8.52 -1.22 7.80
CA ALA A 179 -9.82 -0.79 7.31
C ALA A 179 -9.87 0.74 7.24
N MET A 180 -10.15 1.30 6.06
CA MET A 180 -10.26 2.75 5.84
C MET A 180 -11.42 3.09 4.89
N ALA A 181 -11.61 4.36 4.55
CA ALA A 181 -12.59 4.74 3.51
C ALA A 181 -12.02 4.44 2.11
N ASP A 182 -12.89 4.16 1.14
CA ASP A 182 -12.48 3.82 -0.23
C ASP A 182 -11.67 4.94 -0.88
N GLU A 183 -12.04 6.20 -0.62
CA GLU A 183 -11.30 7.36 -1.10
C GLU A 183 -9.89 7.40 -0.52
N ASP A 184 -9.75 7.14 0.78
CA ASP A 184 -8.45 7.11 1.46
C ASP A 184 -7.59 5.95 0.95
N ALA A 185 -8.18 4.77 0.76
CA ALA A 185 -7.50 3.61 0.19
C ALA A 185 -6.94 3.91 -1.20
N ARG A 186 -7.71 4.59 -2.05
CA ARG A 186 -7.26 5.02 -3.38
C ARG A 186 -6.16 6.07 -3.32
N ARG A 187 -6.23 7.04 -2.39
CA ARG A 187 -5.15 8.04 -2.21
C ARG A 187 -3.84 7.38 -1.80
N VAL A 188 -3.91 6.42 -0.88
CA VAL A 188 -2.74 5.71 -0.35
C VAL A 188 -2.19 4.69 -1.36
N HIS A 189 -3.01 4.17 -2.27
CA HIS A 189 -2.62 3.19 -3.29
C HIS A 189 -1.33 3.56 -4.03
N HIS A 190 -1.24 4.80 -4.53
CA HIS A 190 -0.09 5.26 -5.31
C HIS A 190 1.18 5.51 -4.49
N LEU A 191 1.05 5.63 -3.16
CA LEU A 191 2.16 5.76 -2.21
C LEU A 191 2.74 4.38 -1.81
N MET A 192 1.93 3.32 -1.95
CA MET A 192 2.31 1.95 -1.65
C MET A 192 3.14 1.36 -2.79
N ARG A 193 4.41 1.76 -2.85
CA ARG A 193 5.41 1.29 -3.81
C ARG A 193 6.41 0.36 -3.17
N THR A 194 7.07 -0.45 -3.98
CA THR A 194 8.20 -1.25 -3.52
C THR A 194 9.25 -0.35 -2.86
N GLY A 195 9.68 -0.71 -1.66
CA GLY A 195 10.63 0.04 -0.85
C GLY A 195 10.01 1.11 0.07
N THR A 196 8.70 1.41 -0.03
CA THR A 196 8.05 2.33 0.93
C THR A 196 8.14 1.74 2.34
N ALA A 197 8.58 2.57 3.29
CA ALA A 197 8.69 2.22 4.69
C ALA A 197 7.40 2.60 5.44
N ILE A 198 6.93 1.71 6.30
CA ILE A 198 5.81 1.87 7.20
C ILE A 198 6.36 1.73 8.62
N LEU A 199 6.49 2.84 9.33
CA LEU A 199 6.80 2.85 10.75
C LEU A 199 5.53 2.55 11.53
N VAL A 200 5.57 1.52 12.36
CA VAL A 200 4.49 1.20 13.29
C VAL A 200 4.98 1.57 14.68
N ALA A 201 4.32 2.54 15.28
CA ALA A 201 4.68 3.09 16.58
C ALA A 201 3.42 3.48 17.35
N SER A 202 3.36 3.13 18.62
CA SER A 202 2.35 3.61 19.55
C SER A 202 2.84 4.91 20.18
N GLU A 203 2.14 6.02 19.95
CA GLU A 203 2.46 7.38 20.42
C GLU A 203 3.82 7.92 19.97
N LEU A 204 3.83 8.72 18.88
CA LEU A 204 4.93 9.63 18.52
C LEU A 204 4.65 11.03 19.06
#